data_AF-A0A6B3FYA6-F1
#
_entry.id   AF-A0A6B3FYA6-F1
#
_cell.length_a   1.000
_cell.length_b   1.000
_cell.length_c   1.000
_cell.angle_alpha   90.00
_cell.angle_beta   90.00
_cell.angle_gamma   90.00
#
_symmetry.space_group_name_H-M   'P 1'
#
loop_
_entity.id
_entity.type
_entity.pdbx_description
1 polymer ?
#
loop_
_entity_poly.entity_id
_entity_poly.type
_entity_poly.pdbx_seq_one_letter_code
_entity_poly.pdbx_strand_id
1 'polypeptide(L)'
;AELLARHPSAVAEAMEGFGVAEAAAAHGVPVLEVRAVSNAIGPRDRDAWRIPAALTALTSAFVRLAPAEAGSPFALARARLVP
;
A
#
# COMPACT_ATOMS: atom_id res chain seq x y z
N ALA A 1 -18.37 -14.27 1.28
CA ALA A 1 -19.45 -13.89 2.20
C ALA A 1 -19.01 -13.99 3.66
N GLU A 2 -18.39 -15.09 4.08
CA GLU A 2 -17.99 -15.30 5.49
C GLU A 2 -17.04 -14.23 6.05
N LEU A 3 -15.98 -13.85 5.32
CA LEU A 3 -15.04 -12.81 5.78
C LEU A 3 -15.70 -11.44 5.98
N LEU A 4 -16.57 -11.02 5.06
CA LEU A 4 -17.33 -9.77 5.17
C LEU A 4 -18.33 -9.83 6.34
N ALA A 5 -18.91 -10.99 6.65
CA ALA A 5 -19.78 -11.14 7.81
C ALA A 5 -19.00 -11.00 9.13
N ARG A 6 -17.78 -11.55 9.21
CA ARG A 6 -16.90 -11.43 10.39
C ARG A 6 -16.27 -10.04 10.52
N HIS A 7 -16.00 -9.37 9.41
CA HIS A 7 -15.33 -8.07 9.35
C HIS A 7 -16.11 -7.11 8.43
N PRO A 8 -17.29 -6.63 8.88
CA PRO A 8 -18.19 -5.84 8.03
C PRO A 8 -17.63 -4.48 7.60
N SER A 9 -16.63 -3.96 8.33
CA SER A 9 -15.94 -2.71 8.00
C SER A 9 -14.63 -2.92 7.22
N ALA A 10 -14.21 -4.17 6.98
CA ALA A 10 -12.96 -4.42 6.27
C ALA A 10 -13.12 -4.07 4.79
N VAL A 11 -12.22 -3.21 4.30
CA VAL A 11 -12.19 -2.74 2.91
C VAL A 11 -11.15 -3.46 2.05
N ALA A 12 -10.20 -4.16 2.68
CA ALA A 12 -9.11 -4.89 2.03
C ALA A 12 -8.57 -6.01 2.93
N GLU A 13 -7.83 -6.97 2.35
CA GLU A 13 -7.03 -7.96 3.07
C GLU A 13 -5.52 -7.69 2.90
N ALA A 14 -4.74 -8.09 3.90
CA ALA A 14 -3.32 -7.77 4.06
C ALA A 14 -2.62 -8.84 4.89
N MET A 15 -1.33 -9.08 4.65
CA MET A 15 -0.55 -10.11 5.37
C MET A 15 0.53 -9.52 6.29
N GLU A 16 1.15 -8.40 5.91
CA GLU A 16 2.33 -7.86 6.61
C GLU A 16 2.01 -6.65 7.49
N GLY A 17 0.98 -5.87 7.16
CA GLY A 17 0.73 -4.55 7.75
C GLY A 17 0.58 -4.57 9.26
N PHE A 18 -0.14 -5.57 9.80
CA PHE A 18 -0.33 -5.73 11.24
C PHE A 18 0.99 -5.95 11.98
N GLY A 19 1.86 -6.83 11.48
CA GLY A 19 3.15 -7.10 12.12
C GLY A 19 4.07 -5.88 12.14
N VAL A 20 4.05 -5.08 11.05
CA VAL A 20 4.79 -3.82 10.98
C VAL A 20 4.25 -2.81 12.01
N ALA A 21 2.93 -2.70 12.13
CA ALA A 21 2.29 -1.77 13.07
C ALA A 21 2.57 -2.15 14.53
N GLU A 22 2.48 -3.43 14.87
CA GLU A 22 2.82 -3.95 16.21
C GLU A 22 4.29 -3.66 16.57
N ALA A 23 5.22 -3.92 15.65
CA ALA A 23 6.63 -3.62 15.87
C ALA A 23 6.87 -2.11 16.05
N ALA A 24 6.25 -1.27 15.23
CA ALA A 24 6.34 0.18 15.35
C ALA A 24 5.80 0.69 16.70
N ALA A 25 4.66 0.16 17.14
CA ALA A 25 4.07 0.47 18.43
C ALA A 25 4.99 0.07 19.60
N ALA A 26 5.58 -1.13 19.55
CA ALA A 26 6.52 -1.60 20.58
C ALA A 26 7.76 -0.71 20.73
N HIS A 27 8.15 0.00 19.67
CA HIS A 27 9.31 0.90 19.64
C HIS A 27 8.93 2.39 19.68
N GLY A 28 7.65 2.74 19.82
CA GLY A 28 7.20 4.14 19.83
C GLY A 28 7.45 4.89 18.50
N VAL A 29 7.53 4.17 17.39
CA VAL A 29 7.79 4.73 16.06
C VAL A 29 6.46 4.99 15.35
N PRO A 30 6.21 6.21 14.82
CA PRO A 30 5.03 6.48 14.00
C PRO A 30 5.02 5.64 12.73
N VAL A 31 3.85 5.12 12.35
CA VAL A 31 3.70 4.28 11.16
C VAL A 31 2.44 4.65 10.39
N LEU A 32 2.54 4.58 9.05
CA LEU A 32 1.44 4.70 8.11
C LEU A 32 1.57 3.59 7.07
N GLU A 33 0.46 2.95 6.75
CA GLU A 33 0.39 1.97 5.65
C GLU A 33 -0.31 2.57 4.43
N VAL A 34 0.29 2.40 3.25
CA VAL A 34 -0.30 2.77 1.95
C VAL A 34 -0.36 1.50 1.09
N ARG A 35 -1.55 1.18 0.57
CA ARG A 35 -1.78 -0.02 -0.25
C ARG A 35 -2.37 0.36 -1.60
N ALA A 36 -1.92 -0.32 -2.64
CA ALA A 36 -2.57 -0.34 -3.95
C ALA A 36 -3.22 -1.71 -4.14
N VAL A 37 -4.50 -1.73 -4.55
CA VAL A 37 -5.29 -2.95 -4.70
C VAL A 37 -5.02 -3.56 -6.08
N SER A 38 -4.53 -4.80 -6.12
CA SER A 38 -4.27 -5.52 -7.38
C SER A 38 -5.46 -6.30 -7.92
N ASN A 39 -6.44 -6.64 -7.07
CA ASN A 39 -7.59 -7.45 -7.40
C ASN A 39 -8.66 -7.35 -6.29
N ALA A 40 -9.89 -7.74 -6.62
CA ALA A 40 -10.94 -7.94 -5.63
C ALA A 40 -10.69 -9.21 -4.80
N ILE A 41 -11.21 -9.22 -3.57
CA ILE A 41 -11.21 -10.39 -2.68
C ILE A 41 -12.27 -11.37 -3.16
N GLY A 42 -11.94 -12.67 -3.19
CA GLY A 42 -12.83 -13.72 -3.66
C GLY A 42 -12.10 -15.06 -3.82
N PRO A 43 -12.72 -16.04 -4.52
CA PRO A 43 -12.03 -17.24 -4.94
C PRO A 43 -10.71 -16.91 -5.65
N ARG A 44 -9.69 -17.76 -5.46
CA ARG A 44 -8.35 -17.48 -5.97
C ARG A 44 -8.33 -17.53 -7.50
N ASP A 45 -8.29 -16.36 -8.11
CA ASP A 45 -8.06 -16.14 -9.55
C ASP A 45 -6.79 -15.29 -9.73
N ARG A 46 -5.72 -15.91 -10.22
CA ARG A 46 -4.42 -15.24 -10.41
C ARG A 46 -4.37 -14.42 -11.69
N ASP A 47 -5.22 -14.71 -12.67
CA ASP A 47 -5.21 -14.01 -13.95
C ASP A 47 -5.87 -12.63 -13.82
N ALA A 48 -6.77 -12.48 -12.85
CA ALA A 48 -7.33 -11.20 -12.44
C ALA A 48 -6.32 -10.27 -11.72
N TRP A 49 -5.13 -10.76 -11.34
CA TRP A 49 -4.17 -9.97 -10.58
C TRP A 49 -3.45 -8.94 -11.44
N ARG A 50 -3.64 -7.66 -11.12
CA ARG A 50 -3.00 -6.54 -11.81
C ARG A 50 -1.77 -6.02 -11.06
N ILE A 51 -0.87 -6.93 -10.66
CA ILE A 51 0.30 -6.59 -9.83
C ILE A 51 1.13 -5.44 -10.41
N PRO A 52 1.55 -5.46 -11.70
CA PRO A 52 2.38 -4.38 -12.23
C PRO A 52 1.70 -3.01 -12.12
N ALA A 53 0.40 -2.94 -12.42
CA ALA A 53 -0.37 -1.69 -12.34
C ALA A 53 -0.53 -1.20 -10.89
N ALA A 54 -0.76 -2.11 -9.94
CA ALA A 54 -0.83 -1.77 -8.52
C ALA A 54 0.51 -1.23 -8.01
N LEU A 55 1.64 -1.83 -8.39
CA LEU A 55 2.97 -1.36 -8.03
C LEU A 55 3.31 0.01 -8.65
N THR A 56 2.88 0.26 -9.90
CA THR A 56 2.99 1.58 -10.53
C THR A 56 2.19 2.62 -9.74
N ALA A 57 0.92 2.32 -9.41
CA ALA A 57 0.08 3.23 -8.63
C ALA A 57 0.66 3.51 -7.24
N LEU A 58 1.18 2.48 -6.57
CA LEU A 58 1.84 2.61 -5.27
C LEU A 58 3.07 3.52 -5.35
N THR A 59 3.92 3.32 -6.37
CA THR A 59 5.07 4.20 -6.64
C THR A 59 4.63 5.64 -6.80
N SER A 60 3.61 5.90 -7.62
CA SER A 60 3.07 7.26 -7.82
C SER A 60 2.52 7.88 -6.54
N ALA A 61 1.89 7.10 -5.66
CA ALA A 61 1.41 7.59 -4.37
C ALA A 61 2.56 8.00 -3.45
N PHE A 62 3.59 7.16 -3.30
CA PHE A 62 4.77 7.49 -2.49
C PHE A 62 5.53 8.70 -3.01
N VAL A 63 5.63 8.86 -4.33
CA VAL A 63 6.21 10.05 -4.97
C VAL A 63 5.48 11.33 -4.56
N ARG A 64 4.15 11.28 -4.42
CA ARG A 64 3.35 12.45 -3.99
C ARG A 64 3.48 12.71 -2.49
N LEU A 65 3.55 11.65 -1.68
CA LEU A 65 3.69 11.73 -0.23
C LEU A 65 5.11 12.08 0.24
N ALA A 66 6.12 11.88 -0.59
CA ALA A 66 7.50 12.16 -0.23
C ALA A 66 7.70 13.64 0.16
N PRO A 67 8.44 13.93 1.25
CA PRO A 67 8.87 15.29 1.57
C PRO A 67 9.65 15.89 0.38
N ALA A 68 9.47 17.19 0.14
CA ALA A 68 10.21 17.93 -0.89
C ALA A 68 11.61 18.31 -0.38
N GLU A 69 12.39 17.33 0.07
CA GLU A 69 13.73 17.55 0.60
C GLU A 69 14.79 17.03 -0.40
N ALA A 70 15.86 17.80 -0.57
CA ALA A 70 16.99 17.43 -1.43
C ALA A 70 17.70 16.18 -0.87
N GLY A 71 17.84 15.13 -1.68
CA GLY A 71 18.47 13.86 -1.30
C GLY A 71 17.51 12.70 -1.01
N SER A 72 16.19 12.92 -1.12
CA SER A 72 15.21 11.83 -1.02
C SER A 72 15.40 10.81 -2.16
N PRO A 73 15.37 9.48 -1.90
CA PRO A 73 15.38 8.46 -2.95
C PRO A 73 14.15 8.57 -3.87
N PHE A 74 13.11 9.29 -3.45
CA PHE A 74 11.90 9.57 -4.22
C PHE A 74 11.98 10.88 -5.04
N ALA A 75 13.05 11.67 -4.91
CA ALA A 75 13.23 12.93 -5.62
C ALA A 75 13.33 12.74 -7.14
N LEU A 76 14.05 11.71 -7.59
CA LEU A 76 14.17 11.34 -9.02
C LEU A 76 12.84 10.87 -9.62
N ALA A 77 11.98 10.24 -8.82
CA ALA A 77 10.69 9.74 -9.28
C ALA A 77 9.62 10.85 -9.36
N ARG A 78 9.74 11.93 -8.57
CA ARG A 78 8.89 13.14 -8.71
C ARG A 78 9.06 13.82 -10.06
N ALA A 79 10.29 13.98 -10.53
CA ALA A 79 10.58 14.70 -11.79
C ALA A 79 10.08 13.99 -13.06
N ARG A 80 9.72 12.70 -12.99
CA ARG A 80 9.24 11.91 -14.15
C ARG A 80 7.73 11.68 -14.17
N LEU A 81 7.04 11.89 -13.06
CA LEU A 81 5.62 11.54 -12.88
C LEU A 81 4.70 12.74 -12.65
N VAL A 82 5.25 13.95 -12.57
CA VAL A 82 4.50 15.20 -12.46
C VAL A 82 4.88 16.05 -13.68
N PRO A 83 3.94 16.41 -14.58
CA PRO A 83 4.18 17.44 -15.60
C PRO A 83 4.36 18.81 -14.96
#